data_AF-A0A5P2BPK7-F1
#
_entry.id   AF-A0A5P2BPK7-F1
#
_cell.length_a   1.000
_cell.length_b   1.000
_cell.length_c   1.000
_cell.angle_alpha   90.00
_cell.angle_beta   90.00
_cell.angle_gamma   90.00
#
_symmetry.space_group_name_H-M   'P 1'
#
loop_
_entity.id
_entity.type
_entity.pdbx_description
1 polymer ?
#
loop_
_entity_poly.entity_id
_entity_poly.type
_entity_poly.pdbx_seq_one_letter_code
_entity_poly.pdbx_strand_id
1 'polypeptide(L)'
;MRPPLLPGQSAARPRAHGVRGPARRDGDATDRRWRLLLAVPQVLSAVADAAATAPAVREAGRPGDAVVYLPRHHRMWVLPTPGTVAGLRDIALDSGPDASHTLYGVEASARVIRDRMAAEPRIVFVTDPSGGAAGSDDREAAKLSVIRSHFEKCRTVPNRGPRVTLYARRGQCG
;
A
#
# COMPACT_ATOMS: atom_id res chain seq x y z
N MET A 1 75.99 -46.55 18.97
CA MET A 1 76.97 -45.60 18.41
C MET A 1 76.31 -44.23 18.26
N ARG A 2 76.98 -43.19 18.73
CA ARG A 2 76.60 -41.77 18.80
C ARG A 2 77.10 -41.05 17.52
N PRO A 3 76.57 -39.89 17.09
CA PRO A 3 76.91 -38.64 17.80
C PRO A 3 75.80 -37.57 17.91
N PRO A 4 76.03 -36.54 18.75
CA PRO A 4 75.17 -35.37 18.98
C PRO A 4 75.57 -34.17 18.11
N LEU A 5 74.84 -33.05 18.16
CA LEU A 5 75.35 -31.67 18.34
C LEU A 5 74.21 -30.61 18.38
N LEU A 6 74.36 -29.67 19.30
CA LEU A 6 73.58 -28.45 19.59
C LEU A 6 74.09 -27.27 18.69
N PRO A 7 73.88 -25.98 19.03
CA PRO A 7 72.67 -25.14 19.10
C PRO A 7 72.80 -23.86 18.24
N GLY A 8 71.73 -23.05 18.18
CA GLY A 8 71.89 -21.60 18.34
C GLY A 8 71.61 -20.69 17.14
N GLN A 9 70.91 -19.60 17.50
CA GLN A 9 70.87 -18.28 16.85
C GLN A 9 69.91 -18.10 15.66
N SER A 10 68.78 -17.44 15.92
CA SER A 10 68.74 -16.01 15.58
C SER A 10 67.67 -15.26 16.35
N ALA A 11 68.03 -14.02 16.65
CA ALA A 11 67.37 -13.09 17.54
C ALA A 11 66.24 -12.31 16.84
N ALA A 12 65.54 -11.54 17.68
CA ALA A 12 64.75 -10.35 17.34
C ALA A 12 63.33 -10.59 16.80
N ARG A 13 62.37 -10.56 17.73
CA ARG A 13 61.03 -10.03 17.49
C ARG A 13 61.11 -8.51 17.31
N PRO A 14 60.54 -7.91 16.26
CA PRO A 14 60.02 -6.57 16.32
C PRO A 14 58.55 -6.60 16.75
N ARG A 15 58.22 -5.65 17.64
CA ARG A 15 56.89 -5.36 18.16
C ARG A 15 55.91 -5.06 17.02
N ALA A 16 54.70 -5.62 17.10
CA ALA A 16 53.56 -5.16 16.33
C ALA A 16 53.19 -3.74 16.80
N HIS A 17 53.64 -2.72 16.05
CA HIS A 17 53.03 -1.41 16.11
C HIS A 17 51.77 -1.43 15.26
N GLY A 18 50.63 -1.31 15.94
CA GLY A 18 49.35 -1.12 15.29
C GLY A 18 49.35 0.19 14.49
N VAL A 19 48.79 0.12 13.29
CA VAL A 19 48.22 1.28 12.62
C VAL A 19 46.75 0.94 12.41
N ARG A 20 45.88 1.58 13.20
CA ARG A 20 44.46 1.70 12.89
C ARG A 20 44.36 2.32 11.50
N GLY A 21 43.86 1.57 10.52
CA GLY A 21 43.39 2.15 9.28
C GLY A 21 42.30 3.18 9.58
N PRO A 22 42.27 4.34 8.90
CA PRO A 22 41.24 5.32 9.13
C PRO A 22 39.87 4.70 8.81
N ALA A 23 38.94 4.89 9.74
CA ALA A 23 37.54 4.55 9.55
C ALA A 23 37.05 5.24 8.27
N ARG A 24 36.63 4.44 7.27
CA ARG A 24 35.86 4.97 6.14
C ARG A 24 34.56 5.55 6.67
N ARG A 25 34.51 6.87 6.82
CA ARG A 25 33.29 7.65 6.90
C ARG A 25 33.32 8.65 5.76
N ASP A 26 32.94 8.18 4.58
CA ASP A 26 32.56 9.05 3.47
C ASP A 26 31.22 8.55 2.92
N GLY A 27 30.14 9.03 3.52
CA GLY A 27 28.81 8.97 2.90
C GLY A 27 28.73 10.12 1.90
N ASP A 28 29.22 9.87 0.69
CA ASP A 28 29.28 10.82 -0.42
C ASP A 28 27.88 11.39 -0.74
N ALA A 29 27.75 12.72 -0.76
CA ALA A 29 26.53 13.44 -1.12
C ALA A 29 26.02 13.06 -2.53
N THR A 30 26.91 12.55 -3.38
CA THR A 30 26.62 12.05 -4.72
C THR A 30 25.71 10.81 -4.70
N ASP A 31 25.83 9.93 -3.70
CA ASP A 31 24.98 8.72 -3.55
C ASP A 31 23.52 9.08 -3.18
N ARG A 32 23.33 10.14 -2.38
CA ARG A 32 21.97 10.65 -2.07
C ARG A 32 21.31 11.29 -3.29
N ARG A 33 22.09 11.98 -4.12
CA ARG A 33 21.60 12.64 -5.34
C ARG A 33 21.15 11.64 -6.40
N TRP A 34 21.86 10.52 -6.55
CA TRP A 34 21.46 9.43 -7.45
C TRP A 34 20.23 8.65 -6.96
N ARG A 35 20.10 8.43 -5.64
CA ARG A 35 18.89 7.84 -5.05
C ARG A 35 17.62 8.67 -5.27
N LEU A 36 17.73 10.00 -5.22
CA LEU A 36 16.62 10.90 -5.54
C LEU A 36 16.21 10.80 -7.02
N LEU A 37 17.18 10.68 -7.94
CA LEU A 37 16.90 10.54 -9.37
C LEU A 37 16.24 9.21 -9.75
N LEU A 38 16.58 8.10 -9.07
CA LEU A 38 15.93 6.80 -9.27
C LEU A 38 14.51 6.71 -8.67
N ALA A 39 14.19 7.57 -7.68
CA ALA A 39 12.85 7.64 -7.10
C ALA A 39 11.85 8.40 -7.98
N VAL A 40 12.31 9.32 -8.85
CA VAL A 40 11.43 10.15 -9.69
C VAL A 40 10.54 9.33 -10.63
N PRO A 41 11.03 8.32 -11.38
CA PRO A 41 10.17 7.47 -12.20
C PRO A 41 9.11 6.72 -11.38
N GLN A 42 9.47 6.26 -10.17
CA GLN A 42 8.56 5.52 -9.29
C GLN A 42 7.45 6.43 -8.74
N VAL A 43 7.80 7.65 -8.32
CA VAL A 43 6.84 8.66 -7.87
C VAL A 43 5.91 9.09 -9.00
N LEU A 44 6.44 9.31 -10.20
CA LEU A 44 5.61 9.65 -11.37
C LEU A 44 4.68 8.50 -11.76
N SER A 45 5.12 7.24 -11.64
CA SER A 45 4.25 6.07 -11.85
C SER A 45 3.11 6.06 -10.84
N ALA A 46 3.40 6.20 -9.55
CA ALA A 46 2.37 6.25 -8.52
C ALA A 46 1.37 7.39 -8.77
N VAL A 47 1.84 8.58 -9.13
CA VAL A 47 0.95 9.72 -9.47
C VAL A 47 0.08 9.41 -10.70
N ALA A 48 0.63 8.74 -11.73
CA ALA A 48 -0.15 8.32 -12.89
C ALA A 48 -1.18 7.23 -12.56
N ASP A 49 -0.83 6.29 -11.68
CA ASP A 49 -1.72 5.23 -11.20
C ASP A 49 -2.87 5.81 -10.37
N ALA A 50 -2.59 6.85 -9.56
CA ALA A 50 -3.61 7.66 -8.89
C ALA A 50 -4.57 8.28 -9.90
N ALA A 51 -4.04 8.98 -10.91
CA ALA A 51 -4.83 9.66 -11.92
C ALA A 51 -5.74 8.71 -12.72
N ALA A 52 -5.33 7.46 -12.93
CA ALA A 52 -6.13 6.44 -13.61
C ALA A 52 -7.22 5.82 -12.72
N THR A 53 -7.13 5.94 -11.40
CA THR A 53 -8.04 5.27 -10.46
C THR A 53 -9.42 5.91 -10.41
N ALA A 54 -9.50 7.24 -10.26
CA ALA A 54 -10.79 7.92 -10.14
C ALA A 54 -11.71 7.69 -11.37
N PRO A 55 -11.21 7.74 -12.62
CA PRO A 55 -11.99 7.34 -13.79
C PRO A 55 -12.50 5.90 -13.73
N ALA A 56 -11.64 4.94 -13.31
CA ALA A 56 -12.04 3.54 -13.20
C ALA A 56 -13.12 3.32 -12.13
N VAL A 57 -13.02 4.01 -10.99
CA VAL A 57 -14.05 4.01 -9.93
C VAL A 57 -15.38 4.56 -10.46
N ARG A 58 -15.33 5.68 -11.20
CA ARG A 58 -16.50 6.28 -11.83
C ARG A 58 -17.12 5.38 -12.90
N GLU A 59 -16.31 4.69 -13.70
CA GLU A 59 -16.79 3.76 -14.73
C GLU A 59 -17.43 2.51 -14.09
N ALA A 60 -16.91 2.04 -12.97
CA ALA A 60 -17.43 0.88 -12.26
C ALA A 60 -18.83 1.13 -11.67
N GLY A 61 -19.05 2.31 -11.09
CA GLY A 61 -20.28 2.67 -10.38
C GLY A 61 -21.26 3.51 -11.17
N ARG A 62 -22.50 3.56 -10.68
CA ARG A 62 -23.53 4.54 -11.09
C ARG A 62 -23.75 5.54 -9.94
N PRO A 63 -24.29 6.75 -10.19
CA PRO A 63 -24.65 7.67 -9.11
C PRO A 63 -25.53 6.99 -8.06
N GLY A 64 -25.17 7.16 -6.78
CA GLY A 64 -25.83 6.52 -5.64
C GLY A 64 -25.23 5.18 -5.20
N ASP A 65 -24.44 4.51 -6.05
CA ASP A 65 -23.74 3.28 -5.68
C ASP A 65 -22.76 3.56 -4.52
N ALA A 66 -22.58 2.55 -3.66
CA ALA A 66 -21.59 2.61 -2.60
C ALA A 66 -20.17 2.38 -3.13
N VAL A 67 -19.18 3.03 -2.52
CA VAL A 67 -17.75 2.75 -2.73
C VAL A 67 -17.11 2.38 -1.40
N VAL A 68 -16.21 1.38 -1.42
CA VAL A 68 -15.44 0.95 -0.25
C VAL A 68 -13.99 0.71 -0.65
N TYR A 69 -13.07 1.22 0.17
CA TYR A 69 -11.62 1.11 -0.03
C TYR A 69 -11.00 0.10 0.95
N LEU A 70 -10.13 -0.75 0.42
CA LEU A 70 -9.34 -1.72 1.17
C LEU A 70 -7.90 -1.76 0.62
N PRO A 71 -6.88 -1.51 1.46
CA PRO A 71 -6.94 -0.89 2.78
C PRO A 71 -7.48 0.56 2.76
N ARG A 72 -7.74 1.12 3.95
CA ARG A 72 -8.37 2.47 4.08
C ARG A 72 -7.65 3.58 3.32
N HIS A 73 -6.33 3.47 3.19
CA HIS A 73 -5.47 4.49 2.60
C HIS A 73 -5.57 4.56 1.06
N HIS A 74 -6.22 3.60 0.41
CA HIS A 74 -6.49 3.65 -1.03
C HIS A 74 -7.42 4.79 -1.46
N ARG A 75 -8.05 5.49 -0.51
CA ARG A 75 -8.68 6.79 -0.77
C ARG A 75 -7.70 7.79 -1.37
N MET A 76 -6.40 7.68 -1.09
CA MET A 76 -5.38 8.57 -1.66
C MET A 76 -5.39 8.62 -3.18
N TRP A 77 -5.81 7.53 -3.83
CA TRP A 77 -5.82 7.41 -5.28
C TRP A 77 -6.92 8.24 -5.96
N VAL A 78 -7.94 8.70 -5.21
CA VAL A 78 -9.00 9.56 -5.75
C VAL A 78 -8.92 11.02 -5.24
N LEU A 79 -8.05 11.30 -4.26
CA LEU A 79 -7.86 12.64 -3.70
C LEU A 79 -7.47 13.71 -4.72
N PRO A 80 -6.68 13.45 -5.79
CA PRO A 80 -6.36 14.48 -6.78
C PRO A 80 -7.57 14.95 -7.59
N THR A 81 -8.63 14.13 -7.68
CA THR A 81 -9.81 14.37 -8.53
C THR A 81 -11.11 13.96 -7.82
N PRO A 82 -11.42 14.55 -6.64
CA PRO A 82 -12.53 14.09 -5.80
C PRO A 82 -13.89 14.24 -6.50
N GLY A 83 -14.03 15.26 -7.37
CA GLY A 83 -15.24 15.48 -8.17
C GLY A 83 -15.59 14.33 -9.14
N THR A 84 -14.60 13.53 -9.56
CA THR A 84 -14.83 12.40 -10.47
C THR A 84 -15.67 11.30 -9.82
N VAL A 85 -15.55 11.14 -8.50
CA VAL A 85 -16.24 10.10 -7.72
C VAL A 85 -17.35 10.64 -6.83
N ALA A 86 -17.66 11.94 -6.88
CA ALA A 86 -18.65 12.59 -6.00
C ALA A 86 -20.09 12.03 -6.10
N GLY A 87 -20.40 11.30 -7.17
CA GLY A 87 -21.69 10.61 -7.31
C GLY A 87 -21.78 9.28 -6.52
N LEU A 88 -20.68 8.79 -5.96
CA LEU A 88 -20.62 7.58 -5.16
C LEU A 88 -20.60 7.92 -3.67
N ARG A 89 -21.09 7.00 -2.83
CA ARG A 89 -21.12 7.16 -1.38
C ARG A 89 -20.05 6.29 -0.73
N ASP A 90 -19.07 6.91 -0.07
CA ASP A 90 -18.12 6.17 0.77
C ASP A 90 -18.79 5.76 2.09
N ILE A 91 -19.37 4.57 2.10
CA ILE A 91 -20.18 4.07 3.22
C ILE A 91 -19.35 3.61 4.43
N ALA A 92 -18.03 3.49 4.27
CA ALA A 92 -17.14 3.09 5.35
C ALA A 92 -16.77 4.26 6.26
N LEU A 93 -16.91 5.51 5.79
CA LEU A 93 -16.59 6.70 6.56
C LEU A 93 -17.69 7.04 7.57
N ASP A 94 -17.26 7.43 8.76
CA ASP A 94 -18.10 8.14 9.72
C ASP A 94 -17.94 9.66 9.53
N SER A 95 -16.71 10.10 9.26
CA SER A 95 -16.39 11.48 8.91
C SER A 95 -15.46 11.53 7.70
N GLY A 96 -15.81 12.36 6.72
CA GLY A 96 -14.99 12.60 5.52
C GLY A 96 -13.69 13.35 5.83
N PRO A 97 -12.70 13.32 4.90
CA PRO A 97 -11.40 13.97 5.10
C PRO A 97 -11.49 15.43 5.57
N ASP A 98 -12.36 16.21 4.92
CA ASP A 98 -12.56 17.64 5.23
C ASP A 98 -13.15 17.86 6.61
N ALA A 99 -14.05 16.99 7.06
CA ALA A 99 -14.73 17.12 8.35
C ALA A 99 -13.89 16.60 9.52
N SER A 100 -13.07 15.57 9.31
CA SER A 100 -12.21 15.00 10.37
C SER A 100 -10.81 15.60 10.44
N HIS A 101 -10.44 16.44 9.47
CA HIS A 101 -9.07 16.95 9.30
C HIS A 101 -8.02 15.82 9.21
N THR A 102 -8.39 14.71 8.57
CA THR A 102 -7.49 13.57 8.33
C THR A 102 -7.44 13.21 6.85
N LEU A 103 -6.27 12.79 6.37
CA LEU A 103 -6.05 12.56 4.93
C LEU A 103 -7.02 11.54 4.29
N TYR A 104 -7.49 10.55 5.05
CA TYR A 104 -8.35 9.48 4.55
C TYR A 104 -9.74 9.48 5.17
N GLY A 105 -10.09 10.50 5.96
CA GLY A 105 -11.27 10.46 6.81
C GLY A 105 -11.10 9.52 8.02
N VAL A 106 -12.17 9.39 8.78
CA VAL A 106 -12.29 8.46 9.92
C VAL A 106 -13.33 7.42 9.56
N GLU A 107 -12.93 6.15 9.56
CA GLU A 107 -13.85 5.04 9.32
C GLU A 107 -14.70 4.74 10.56
N ALA A 108 -15.93 4.31 10.32
CA ALA A 108 -16.81 3.83 11.37
C ALA A 108 -16.27 2.54 12.01
N SER A 109 -16.96 2.04 13.04
CA SER A 109 -16.62 0.74 13.64
C SER A 109 -16.84 -0.40 12.65
N ALA A 110 -16.14 -1.53 12.82
CA ALA A 110 -16.29 -2.70 11.95
C ALA A 110 -17.74 -3.23 11.89
N ARG A 111 -18.49 -3.13 12.99
CA ARG A 111 -19.92 -3.46 13.02
C ARG A 111 -20.74 -2.52 12.13
N VAL A 112 -20.55 -1.21 12.28
CA VAL A 112 -21.27 -0.21 11.47
C VAL A 112 -20.94 -0.34 9.99
N ILE A 113 -19.66 -0.56 9.65
CA ILE A 113 -19.24 -0.79 8.25
C ILE A 113 -19.94 -2.02 7.68
N ARG A 114 -19.98 -3.12 8.43
CA ARG A 114 -20.66 -4.36 8.02
C ARG A 114 -22.13 -4.12 7.75
N ASP A 115 -22.83 -3.46 8.67
CA ASP A 115 -24.27 -3.20 8.57
C ASP A 115 -24.57 -2.29 7.38
N ARG A 116 -23.79 -1.22 7.18
CA ARG A 116 -23.90 -0.33 6.03
C ARG A 116 -23.64 -1.06 4.71
N MET A 117 -22.56 -1.84 4.61
CA MET A 117 -22.27 -2.61 3.40
C MET A 117 -23.36 -3.64 3.11
N ALA A 118 -23.91 -4.30 4.14
CA ALA A 118 -25.00 -5.25 3.98
C ALA A 118 -26.34 -4.58 3.56
N ALA A 119 -26.52 -3.28 3.75
CA ALA A 119 -27.70 -2.58 3.27
C ALA A 119 -27.64 -2.24 1.76
N GLU A 120 -26.46 -2.32 1.14
CA GLU A 120 -26.27 -1.88 -0.23
C GLU A 120 -26.61 -2.96 -1.28
N PRO A 121 -27.22 -2.56 -2.42
CA PRO A 121 -27.44 -3.46 -3.54
C PRO A 121 -26.14 -3.69 -4.34
N ARG A 122 -25.28 -2.67 -4.42
CA ARG A 122 -24.09 -2.61 -5.28
C ARG A 122 -22.96 -1.86 -4.57
N ILE A 123 -21.75 -2.38 -4.69
CA ILE A 123 -20.54 -1.80 -4.10
C ILE A 123 -19.43 -1.79 -5.14
N VAL A 124 -18.86 -0.61 -5.40
CA VAL A 124 -17.56 -0.46 -6.04
C VAL A 124 -16.49 -0.71 -4.99
N PHE A 125 -15.73 -1.79 -5.15
CA PHE A 125 -14.70 -2.19 -4.21
C PHE A 125 -13.31 -1.93 -4.80
N VAL A 126 -12.52 -1.12 -4.09
CA VAL A 126 -11.18 -0.69 -4.52
C VAL A 126 -10.15 -1.39 -3.64
N THR A 127 -9.39 -2.33 -4.23
CA THR A 127 -8.41 -3.17 -3.54
C THR A 127 -7.01 -3.01 -4.11
N ASP A 128 -6.01 -3.61 -3.46
CA ASP A 128 -4.71 -3.83 -4.09
C ASP A 128 -4.85 -4.50 -5.47
N PRO A 129 -3.86 -4.33 -6.38
CA PRO A 129 -3.87 -4.98 -7.69
C PRO A 129 -4.09 -6.51 -7.62
N SER A 130 -3.56 -7.16 -6.59
CA SER A 130 -3.70 -8.60 -6.32
C SER A 130 -5.07 -9.01 -5.75
N GLY A 131 -5.94 -8.06 -5.41
CA GLY A 131 -7.24 -8.29 -4.77
C GLY A 131 -7.26 -8.10 -3.25
N GLY A 132 -6.11 -7.79 -2.65
CA GLY A 132 -5.93 -7.47 -1.23
C GLY A 132 -6.12 -8.67 -0.29
N ALA A 133 -5.35 -8.67 0.80
CA ALA A 133 -5.66 -9.43 2.01
C ALA A 133 -6.10 -8.43 3.09
N ALA A 134 -7.02 -8.81 3.98
CA ALA A 134 -7.25 -7.98 5.16
C ALA A 134 -5.97 -7.99 5.99
N GLY A 135 -5.51 -6.80 6.38
CA GLY A 135 -4.50 -6.70 7.44
C GLY A 135 -5.08 -7.17 8.78
N SER A 136 -4.39 -6.85 9.88
CA SER A 136 -4.89 -7.12 11.24
C SER A 136 -6.00 -6.16 11.71
N ASP A 137 -6.56 -5.31 10.82
CA ASP A 137 -7.64 -4.37 11.14
C ASP A 137 -9.01 -5.05 10.99
N ASP A 138 -9.79 -5.08 12.07
CA ASP A 138 -11.14 -5.66 12.10
C ASP A 138 -12.09 -5.03 11.07
N ARG A 139 -11.90 -3.75 10.72
CA ARG A 139 -12.69 -3.07 9.68
C ARG A 139 -12.40 -3.65 8.30
N GLU A 140 -11.14 -3.92 8.02
CA GLU A 140 -10.70 -4.53 6.77
C GLU A 140 -11.22 -5.97 6.64
N ALA A 141 -11.12 -6.73 7.73
CA ALA A 141 -11.70 -8.07 7.82
C ALA A 141 -13.22 -8.04 7.60
N ALA A 142 -13.94 -7.08 8.20
CA ALA A 142 -15.38 -6.92 8.02
C ALA A 142 -15.75 -6.62 6.56
N LYS A 143 -15.03 -5.72 5.89
CA LYS A 143 -15.26 -5.40 4.47
C LYS A 143 -15.10 -6.63 3.57
N LEU A 144 -14.02 -7.37 3.74
CA LEU A 144 -13.78 -8.60 2.98
C LEU A 144 -14.83 -9.67 3.27
N SER A 145 -15.20 -9.85 4.54
CA SER A 145 -16.22 -10.81 4.93
C SER A 145 -17.55 -10.50 4.26
N VAL A 146 -17.99 -9.23 4.26
CA VAL A 146 -19.25 -8.85 3.63
C VAL A 146 -19.20 -9.08 2.12
N ILE A 147 -18.16 -8.62 1.43
CA ILE A 147 -18.03 -8.83 -0.03
C ILE A 147 -18.09 -10.32 -0.37
N ARG A 148 -17.38 -11.17 0.38
CA ARG A 148 -17.34 -12.63 0.12
C ARG A 148 -18.66 -13.34 0.42
N SER A 149 -19.37 -12.94 1.46
CA SER A 149 -20.58 -13.64 1.93
C SER A 149 -21.86 -13.19 1.23
N HIS A 150 -21.90 -11.95 0.74
CA HIS A 150 -23.16 -11.27 0.41
C HIS A 150 -23.28 -10.78 -1.03
N PHE A 151 -22.17 -10.74 -1.76
CA PHE A 151 -22.11 -10.16 -3.09
C PHE A 151 -21.45 -11.12 -4.09
N GLU A 152 -21.79 -10.97 -5.36
CA GLU A 152 -21.10 -11.60 -6.47
C GLU A 152 -20.30 -10.55 -7.25
N LYS A 153 -19.19 -10.99 -7.84
CA LYS A 153 -18.34 -10.14 -8.66
C LYS A 153 -19.02 -9.94 -10.03
N CYS A 154 -19.30 -8.69 -10.40
CA CYS A 154 -19.89 -8.37 -11.69
C CYS A 154 -18.84 -8.10 -12.76
N ARG A 155 -17.98 -7.09 -12.54
CA ARG A 155 -16.89 -6.75 -13.45
C ARG A 155 -15.73 -6.08 -12.73
N THR A 156 -14.53 -6.21 -13.27
CA THR A 156 -13.35 -5.43 -12.86
C THR A 156 -13.03 -4.45 -13.97
N VAL A 157 -12.86 -3.17 -13.63
CA VAL A 157 -12.45 -2.13 -14.59
C VAL A 157 -10.92 -2.13 -14.70
N PRO A 158 -10.34 -2.36 -15.89
CA PRO A 158 -8.89 -2.31 -16.07
C PRO A 158 -8.34 -0.92 -15.79
N ASN A 159 -7.30 -0.83 -14.98
CA ASN A 159 -6.51 0.38 -14.77
C ASN A 159 -5.09 0.01 -14.30
N ARG A 160 -4.18 0.98 -14.24
CA ARG A 160 -2.77 0.75 -13.87
C ARG A 160 -2.50 0.73 -12.36
N GLY A 161 -3.45 1.16 -11.54
CA GLY A 161 -3.35 1.24 -10.08
C GLY A 161 -4.16 0.15 -9.35
N PRO A 162 -4.90 0.51 -8.29
CA PRO A 162 -5.67 -0.45 -7.51
C PRO A 162 -6.73 -1.15 -8.36
N ARG A 163 -7.02 -2.40 -8.00
CA ARG A 163 -8.10 -3.15 -8.64
C ARG A 163 -9.43 -2.51 -8.27
N VAL A 164 -10.19 -2.09 -9.27
CA VAL A 164 -11.55 -1.55 -9.11
C VAL A 164 -12.56 -2.58 -9.59
N THR A 165 -13.39 -3.10 -8.69
CA THR A 165 -14.36 -4.15 -9.01
C THR A 165 -15.75 -3.77 -8.55
N LEU A 166 -16.73 -3.89 -9.45
CA LEU A 166 -18.13 -3.81 -9.09
C LEU A 166 -18.59 -5.16 -8.54
N TYR A 167 -19.17 -5.13 -7.35
CA TYR A 167 -19.89 -6.21 -6.72
C TYR A 167 -21.37 -5.85 -6.61
N ALA A 168 -22.25 -6.82 -6.81
CA ALA A 168 -23.68 -6.64 -6.62
C ALA A 168 -24.28 -7.82 -5.86
N ARG A 169 -25.49 -7.64 -5.32
CA ARG A 169 -26.27 -8.79 -4.83
C ARG A 169 -26.52 -9.77 -5.96
N ARG A 170 -26.73 -11.04 -5.60
CA ARG A 170 -26.98 -12.11 -6.58
C ARG A 170 -28.11 -11.71 -7.55
N GLY A 171 -27.82 -11.79 -8.84
CA GLY A 171 -28.77 -11.44 -9.90
C GLY A 171 -28.88 -9.94 -10.20
N GLN A 172 -28.03 -9.09 -9.61
CA GLN A 172 -28.09 -7.62 -9.76
C GLN A 172 -26.89 -7.02 -10.51
N CYS A 173 -26.14 -7.84 -11.26
CA CYS A 173 -25.02 -7.37 -12.07
C CYS A 173 -25.42 -6.60 -13.35
N GLY A 174 -26.72 -6.46 -13.65
CA GLY A 174 -27.26 -5.68 -14.78
C GLY A 174 -27.07 -4.16 -14.69
#